data_AF-A0A955NJZ3-F1
#
_entry.id   AF-A0A955NJZ3-F1
#
_cell.length_a   1.000
_cell.length_b   1.000
_cell.length_c   1.000
_cell.angle_alpha   90.00
_cell.angle_beta   90.00
_cell.angle_gamma   90.00
#
_symmetry.space_group_name_H-M   'P 1'
#
loop_
_entity.id
_entity.type
_entity.pdbx_description
1 polymer ?
#
loop_
_entity_poly.entity_id
_entity_poly.type
_entity_poly.pdbx_seq_one_letter_code
_entity_poly.pdbx_strand_id
1 'polypeptide(L)'
;MIQFEPPPTPLAFHPPLGYFEIMSSLEKVLKHFRTGGKWSSQVAHWQTIPPKAARFGEWPSNLHPEIVAAIKERGIEQLYSHQTEAVRINLEGKNVVVV
;
A
#
# COMPACT_ATOMS: atom_id res chain seq x y z
N MET A 1 5.07 -24.80 11.94
CA MET A 1 5.86 -23.94 11.03
C MET A 1 4.91 -23.29 10.06
N ILE A 2 4.55 -22.03 10.29
CA ILE A 2 3.72 -21.26 9.36
C ILE A 2 4.69 -20.68 8.33
N GLN A 3 4.65 -21.17 7.10
CA GLN A 3 5.39 -20.58 6.00
C GLN A 3 4.78 -19.20 5.73
N PHE A 4 5.56 -18.14 5.94
CA PHE A 4 5.23 -16.83 5.40
C PHE A 4 5.56 -16.87 3.92
N GLU A 5 4.53 -16.91 3.06
CA GLU A 5 4.73 -16.62 1.65
C GLU A 5 5.36 -15.22 1.51
N PRO A 6 6.29 -15.03 0.56
CA PRO A 6 6.84 -13.71 0.28
C PRO A 6 5.68 -12.74 -0.03
N PRO A 7 5.77 -11.47 0.40
CA PRO A 7 4.74 -10.49 0.10
C PRO A 7 4.47 -10.47 -1.42
N PRO A 8 3.20 -10.37 -1.87
CA PRO A 8 2.90 -10.29 -3.28
C PRO A 8 3.74 -9.18 -3.91
N THR A 9 4.34 -9.49 -5.05
CA THR A 9 5.06 -8.50 -5.86
C THR A 9 4.17 -7.26 -5.96
N PRO A 10 4.66 -6.04 -5.61
CA PRO A 10 3.85 -4.84 -5.73
C PRO A 10 3.26 -4.80 -7.14
N LEU A 11 1.94 -4.63 -7.24
CA LEU A 11 1.19 -4.39 -8.48
C LEU A 11 2.10 -3.65 -9.46
N ALA A 12 2.49 -4.32 -10.55
CA ALA A 12 3.58 -3.98 -11.46
C ALA A 12 4.01 -2.52 -11.34
N PHE A 13 4.86 -2.22 -10.34
CA PHE A 13 5.26 -0.86 -10.05
C PHE A 13 6.12 -0.43 -11.24
N HIS A 14 5.52 0.34 -12.14
CA HIS A 14 6.19 0.96 -13.27
C HIS A 14 6.61 2.35 -12.83
N PRO A 15 7.82 2.50 -12.28
CA PRO A 15 8.30 3.81 -11.92
C PRO A 15 8.30 4.72 -13.15
N PRO A 16 7.82 5.97 -13.04
CA PRO A 16 8.06 6.96 -14.08
C PRO A 16 9.57 7.14 -14.29
N LEU A 17 9.96 7.52 -15.52
CA LEU A 17 11.34 7.88 -15.85
C LEU A 17 11.86 8.90 -14.82
N GLY A 18 12.97 8.58 -14.15
CA GLY A 18 13.56 9.40 -13.08
C GLY A 18 13.32 8.93 -11.64
N TYR A 19 12.49 7.89 -11.41
CA TYR A 19 12.21 7.38 -10.05
C TYR A 19 13.46 6.99 -9.25
N PHE A 20 14.43 6.31 -9.88
CA PHE A 20 15.67 5.92 -9.21
C PHE A 20 16.52 7.14 -8.80
N GLU A 21 16.54 8.19 -9.62
CA GLU A 21 17.23 9.43 -9.30
C GLU A 21 16.57 10.13 -8.11
N ILE A 22 15.23 10.22 -8.11
CA ILE A 22 14.44 10.78 -7.02
C ILE A 22 14.62 9.99 -5.72
N MET A 23 14.56 8.65 -5.76
CA MET A 23 14.80 7.79 -4.60
C MET A 23 16.19 8.01 -4.02
N SER A 24 17.22 8.05 -4.88
CA SER A 24 18.60 8.29 -4.44
C SER A 24 18.77 9.68 -3.80
N SER A 25 18.04 10.67 -4.29
CA SER A 25 18.01 12.02 -3.72
C SER A 25 17.29 12.03 -2.36
N LEU A 26 16.15 11.35 -2.26
CA LEU A 26 15.38 11.24 -1.01
C LEU A 26 16.20 10.55 0.09
N GLU A 27 16.86 9.43 -0.23
CA GLU A 27 17.73 8.73 0.71
C GLU A 27 18.86 9.62 1.24
N LYS A 28 19.47 10.43 0.36
CA LYS A 28 20.50 11.42 0.75
C LYS A 28 19.92 12.49 1.69
N VAL A 29 18.72 13.00 1.40
CA VAL A 29 18.04 14.00 2.24
C VAL A 29 17.68 13.41 3.61
N LEU A 30 17.11 12.21 3.65
CA LEU A 30 16.79 11.52 4.91
C LEU A 30 18.05 11.25 5.74
N LYS A 31 19.15 10.86 5.08
CA LYS A 31 20.45 10.70 5.73
C LYS A 31 20.94 12.02 6.32
N HIS A 32 20.81 13.13 5.59
CA HIS A 32 21.20 14.46 6.07
C HIS A 32 20.42 14.88 7.33
N PHE A 33 19.11 14.59 7.40
CA PHE A 33 18.32 14.82 8.61
C PHE A 33 18.77 13.94 9.79
N ARG A 34 19.15 12.68 9.53
CA ARG A 34 19.60 11.74 10.58
C ARG A 34 21.01 12.02 11.11
N THR A 35 21.97 12.39 10.26
CA THR A 35 23.38 12.49 10.63
C THR A 35 23.77 13.82 11.27
N GLY A 36 22.79 14.72 11.47
CA GLY A 36 22.95 15.92 12.29
C GLY A 36 23.63 17.10 11.60
N GLY A 37 22.82 17.94 10.97
CA GLY A 37 23.16 19.34 10.62
C GLY A 37 22.66 20.34 11.68
N LYS A 38 22.52 21.61 11.30
CA LYS A 38 21.94 22.72 12.11
C LYS A 38 20.53 22.44 12.69
N TRP A 39 19.90 21.34 12.29
CA TRP A 39 18.53 20.94 12.62
C TRP A 39 18.45 19.84 13.68
N SER A 40 19.57 19.19 14.01
CA SER A 40 19.59 18.08 14.98
C SER A 40 19.00 18.47 16.34
N SER A 41 19.23 19.70 16.79
CA SER A 41 18.66 20.26 18.02
C SER A 41 17.17 20.60 17.93
N GLN A 42 16.57 20.57 16.74
CA GLN A 42 15.15 20.89 16.50
C GLN A 42 14.27 19.64 16.35
N VAL A 43 14.88 18.44 16.27
CA VAL A 43 14.14 17.17 16.18
C VAL A 43 13.96 16.60 17.58
N ALA A 44 12.75 16.74 18.13
CA ALA A 44 12.44 16.20 19.46
C ALA A 44 12.17 14.68 19.47
N HIS A 45 11.71 14.12 18.35
CA HIS A 45 11.39 12.70 18.24
C HIS A 45 11.64 12.17 16.83
N TRP A 46 12.24 10.98 16.74
CA TRP A 46 12.41 10.24 15.49
C TRP A 46 11.87 8.83 15.65
N GLN A 47 10.92 8.44 14.80
CA GLN A 47 10.38 7.10 14.76
C GLN A 47 10.46 6.55 13.34
N THR A 48 11.02 5.35 13.18
CA THR A 48 10.97 4.60 11.93
C THR A 48 9.81 3.61 12.01
N ILE A 49 8.85 3.73 11.11
CA ILE A 49 7.74 2.77 10.99
C ILE A 49 8.20 1.65 10.05
N PRO A 50 8.12 0.37 10.45
CA PRO A 50 8.53 -0.73 9.60
C PRO A 50 7.61 -0.87 8.38
N PRO A 51 8.14 -1.32 7.23
CA PRO A 51 7.31 -1.63 6.07
C PRO A 51 6.31 -2.74 6.41
N LYS A 52 5.08 -2.62 5.92
CA LYS A 52 4.01 -3.59 6.15
C LYS A 52 3.60 -4.21 4.82
N ALA A 53 3.63 -5.53 4.75
CA ALA A 53 3.14 -6.27 3.59
C ALA A 53 1.64 -6.01 3.39
N ALA A 54 1.24 -5.89 2.13
CA ALA A 54 -0.15 -5.82 1.74
C ALA A 54 -0.90 -7.09 2.17
N ARG A 55 -2.15 -6.92 2.63
CA ARG A 55 -3.08 -8.02 2.89
C ARG A 55 -4.23 -7.92 1.90
N PHE A 56 -4.39 -8.94 1.07
CA PHE A 56 -5.42 -8.99 0.05
C PHE A 56 -6.59 -9.87 0.49
N GLY A 57 -7.74 -9.64 -0.11
CA GLY A 57 -8.95 -10.45 0.06
C GLY A 57 -9.43 -10.98 -1.28
N GLU A 58 -10.35 -11.95 -1.22
CA GLU A 58 -11.00 -12.48 -2.42
C GLU A 58 -12.01 -11.48 -3.00
N TRP A 59 -12.37 -11.69 -4.26
CA TRP A 59 -13.46 -10.94 -4.89
C TRP A 59 -14.81 -11.40 -4.29
N PRO A 60 -15.66 -10.49 -3.79
CA PRO A 60 -16.97 -10.88 -3.28
C PRO A 60 -17.81 -11.58 -4.36
N SER A 61 -18.37 -12.75 -4.06
CA SER A 61 -19.09 -13.59 -5.04
C SER A 61 -20.36 -12.94 -5.60
N ASN A 62 -20.92 -11.99 -4.87
CA ASN A 62 -22.09 -11.20 -5.22
C ASN A 62 -21.74 -9.90 -5.97
N LEU A 63 -20.46 -9.62 -6.22
CA LEU A 63 -20.04 -8.50 -7.06
C LEU A 63 -20.18 -8.87 -8.54
N HIS A 64 -20.76 -7.97 -9.34
CA HIS A 64 -21.00 -8.24 -10.75
C HIS A 64 -19.68 -8.50 -11.51
N PRO A 65 -19.57 -9.57 -12.33
CA PRO A 65 -18.32 -9.94 -13.00
C PRO A 65 -17.73 -8.85 -13.91
N GLU A 66 -18.56 -8.04 -14.56
CA GLU A 66 -18.09 -6.94 -15.41
C GLU A 66 -17.39 -5.83 -14.61
N ILE A 67 -17.79 -5.61 -13.35
CA ILE A 67 -17.11 -4.65 -12.46
C ILE A 67 -15.71 -5.19 -12.13
N VAL A 68 -15.60 -6.50 -11.86
CA VAL A 68 -14.30 -7.14 -11.61
C VAL A 68 -13.39 -7.01 -12.83
N ALA A 69 -13.91 -7.26 -14.04
CA ALA A 69 -13.15 -7.10 -15.28
C ALA A 69 -12.67 -5.66 -15.48
N ALA A 70 -13.56 -4.67 -15.34
CA ALA A 70 -13.21 -3.26 -15.51
C ALA A 70 -12.18 -2.75 -14.47
N ILE A 71 -12.21 -3.28 -13.25
CA ILE A 71 -11.22 -2.93 -12.21
C ILE A 71 -9.86 -3.56 -12.55
N LYS A 72 -9.83 -4.81 -13.02
CA LYS A 72 -8.59 -5.47 -13.45
C LYS A 72 -7.95 -4.79 -14.65
N GLU A 73 -8.73 -4.32 -15.62
CA GLU A 73 -8.23 -3.53 -16.76
C GLU A 73 -7.50 -2.24 -16.32
N ARG A 74 -7.82 -1.72 -15.14
CA ARG A 74 -7.14 -0.55 -14.53
C ARG A 74 -5.89 -0.93 -13.75
N GLY A 75 -5.46 -2.20 -13.82
CA GLY A 75 -4.27 -2.72 -13.15
C GLY A 75 -4.49 -3.13 -11.68
N ILE A 76 -5.74 -3.31 -11.25
CA ILE A 76 -6.06 -3.76 -9.89
C ILE A 76 -6.44 -5.24 -9.93
N GLU A 77 -5.46 -6.11 -9.71
CA GLU A 77 -5.64 -7.57 -9.79
C GLU A 77 -6.38 -8.18 -8.58
N GLN A 78 -6.16 -7.58 -7.40
CA GLN A 78 -6.70 -8.02 -6.12
C GLN A 78 -7.13 -6.84 -5.27
N LEU A 79 -8.19 -7.02 -4.48
CA LEU A 79 -8.62 -6.04 -3.49
C LEU A 79 -7.80 -6.19 -2.21
N TYR A 80 -7.51 -5.07 -1.55
CA TYR A 80 -7.05 -5.14 -0.17
C TYR A 80 -8.14 -5.76 0.71
N SER A 81 -7.72 -6.49 1.74
CA SER A 81 -8.62 -7.18 2.68
C SER A 81 -9.72 -6.28 3.25
N HIS A 82 -9.43 -5.02 3.57
CA HIS A 82 -10.43 -4.06 4.05
C HIS A 82 -11.41 -3.62 2.96
N GLN A 83 -11.00 -3.60 1.68
CA GLN A 83 -11.87 -3.29 0.55
C GLN A 83 -12.84 -4.45 0.29
N THR A 84 -12.35 -5.69 0.27
CA THR A 84 -13.21 -6.90 0.17
C THR A 84 -14.28 -6.88 1.25
N GLU A 85 -13.89 -6.62 2.51
CA GLU A 85 -14.82 -6.60 3.63
C GLU A 85 -15.84 -5.46 3.52
N ALA A 86 -15.41 -4.26 3.13
CA ALA A 86 -16.31 -3.13 2.94
C ALA A 86 -17.35 -3.41 1.85
N VAL A 87 -16.94 -3.98 0.71
CA VAL A 87 -17.87 -4.34 -0.37
C VAL A 87 -18.84 -5.43 0.10
N ARG A 88 -18.36 -6.47 0.80
CA ARG A 88 -19.22 -7.53 1.35
C ARG A 88 -20.30 -6.97 2.28
N ILE A 89 -19.90 -6.14 3.25
CA ILE A 89 -20.83 -5.51 4.21
C ILE A 89 -21.85 -4.63 3.47
N ASN A 90 -21.41 -3.85 2.48
CA ASN A 90 -22.30 -2.98 1.71
C ASN A 90 -23.33 -3.77 0.88
N LEU A 91 -22.91 -4.86 0.23
CA LEU A 91 -23.80 -5.73 -0.54
C LEU A 91 -24.80 -6.50 0.35
N GLU A 92 -24.54 -6.61 1.65
CA GLU A 92 -25.52 -7.08 2.64
C GLU A 92 -26.53 -6.00 3.08
N GLY A 93 -26.51 -4.82 2.45
CA GLY A 93 -27.41 -3.71 2.76
C GLY A 93 -27.04 -2.96 4.04
N LYS A 94 -25.82 -3.15 4.56
CA LYS A 94 -25.33 -2.47 5.77
C LYS A 94 -24.48 -1.26 5.41
N ASN A 95 -24.46 -0.28 6.30
CA ASN A 95 -23.58 0.88 6.19
C ASN A 95 -22.19 0.53 6.75
N VAL A 96 -21.14 0.98 6.07
CA VAL A 96 -19.75 0.76 6.47
C VAL A 96 -18.96 2.07 6.41
N VAL A 97 -18.06 2.27 7.35
CA VAL A 97 -17.06 3.35 7.35
C VAL A 97 -15.68 2.71 7.33
N VAL A 98 -14.82 3.20 6.44
CA VAL A 98 -13.44 2.71 6.25
C VAL A 98 -12.47 3.85 6.60
N VAL A 99 -11.34 3.52 7.23
CA VAL A 99 -10.30 4.47 7.70
C VAL A 99 -8.95 4.08 7.13
#